data_AF-A0A949FXU8-F1
#
_entry.id   AF-A0A949FXU8-F1
#
_cell.length_a   1.000
_cell.length_b   1.000
_cell.length_c   1.000
_cell.angle_alpha   90.00
_cell.angle_beta   90.00
_cell.angle_gamma   90.00
#
_symmetry.space_group_name_H-M   'P 1'
#
loop_
_entity.id
_entity.type
_entity.pdbx_description
1 polymer ?
#
loop_
_entity_poly.entity_id
_entity_poly.type
_entity_poly.pdbx_seq_one_letter_code
_entity_poly.pdbx_strand_id
1 'polypeptide(L)'
;MADFRIERDSMGELKVPAVALWGAQTQRAVDNFPISGLTMPREFIRALGLIKSAAAQANADLGHLSKAKAKAIRKQAERVAAGEFDTQFPIDVFQTGSGTSSNMNANEVIAHLCAAAGTKVHPNDDVNNGQSSNDVIPTAVHVSAALTVSEQLLPALAHLKKTIDKRAKELARVAKTGRTHLMDAMPVTFGQELSGWSAQIGSGIERLDDALKRVRKLPQGGTAVGTGINADARLG
;
A
#
# COMPACT_ATOMS: atom_id res chain seq x y z
N MET A 1 -21.97 -25.33 -9.27
CA MET A 1 -20.54 -25.54 -9.56
C MET A 1 -19.98 -24.22 -10.04
N ALA A 2 -18.79 -23.81 -9.59
CA ALA A 2 -18.19 -22.57 -10.10
C ALA A 2 -17.78 -22.78 -11.56
N ASP A 3 -18.17 -21.88 -12.45
CA ASP A 3 -17.68 -21.88 -13.83
C ASP A 3 -16.21 -21.44 -13.85
N PHE A 4 -15.43 -21.99 -14.79
CA PHE A 4 -14.01 -21.70 -14.96
C PHE A 4 -13.71 -21.25 -16.39
N ARG A 5 -12.72 -20.37 -16.55
CA ARG A 5 -12.06 -20.09 -17.82
C ARG A 5 -10.66 -20.70 -17.83
N ILE A 6 -10.18 -21.04 -19.03
CA ILE A 6 -8.81 -21.51 -19.22
C ILE A 6 -7.92 -20.31 -19.53
N GLU A 7 -6.91 -20.10 -18.70
CA GLU A 7 -5.84 -19.13 -18.93
C GLU A 7 -4.53 -19.88 -19.20
N ARG A 8 -3.58 -19.24 -19.89
CA ARG A 8 -2.29 -19.85 -20.24
C ARG A 8 -1.13 -18.93 -19.87
N ASP A 9 -0.13 -19.50 -19.21
CA ASP A 9 1.18 -18.88 -19.02
C ASP A 9 2.30 -19.76 -19.64
N SER A 10 3.56 -19.42 -19.36
CA SER A 10 4.72 -20.19 -19.84
C SER A 10 4.80 -21.61 -19.28
N MET A 11 4.09 -21.91 -18.20
CA MET A 11 4.05 -23.23 -17.55
C MET A 11 2.83 -24.06 -17.99
N GLY A 12 1.95 -23.54 -18.86
CA GLY A 12 0.84 -24.26 -19.45
C GLY A 12 -0.53 -23.65 -19.15
N GLU A 13 -1.57 -24.47 -19.32
CA GLU A 13 -2.97 -24.08 -19.10
C GLU A 13 -3.38 -24.25 -17.63
N LEU A 14 -4.28 -23.39 -17.18
CA LEU A 14 -4.77 -23.34 -15.81
C LEU A 14 -6.25 -22.95 -15.77
N LYS A 15 -7.01 -23.56 -14.86
CA LYS A 15 -8.41 -23.20 -14.60
C LYS A 15 -8.48 -22.02 -13.65
N VAL A 16 -9.03 -20.90 -14.10
CA VAL A 16 -9.28 -19.70 -13.30
C VAL A 16 -10.79 -19.54 -13.12
N PRO A 17 -11.31 -19.23 -11.92
CA PRO A 17 -12.73 -18.98 -11.72
C PRO A 17 -13.26 -17.93 -12.71
N ALA A 18 -14.40 -18.17 -13.34
CA ALA A 18 -14.93 -17.29 -14.39
C ALA A 18 -15.17 -15.85 -13.90
N VAL A 19 -15.51 -15.70 -12.62
CA VAL A 19 -15.75 -14.41 -11.95
C VAL A 19 -14.48 -13.68 -11.51
N ALA A 20 -13.33 -14.35 -11.51
CA ALA A 20 -12.07 -13.73 -11.12
C ALA A 20 -11.64 -12.70 -12.15
N LEU A 21 -11.05 -11.58 -11.72
CA LEU A 21 -10.46 -10.59 -12.62
C LEU A 21 -8.97 -10.84 -12.88
N TRP A 22 -8.35 -11.77 -12.14
CA TRP A 22 -6.93 -12.10 -12.27
C TRP A 22 -6.66 -13.19 -13.34
N GLY A 23 -5.40 -13.40 -13.70
CA GLY A 23 -4.98 -14.31 -14.76
C GLY A 23 -4.25 -15.55 -14.25
N ALA A 24 -3.49 -16.17 -15.15
CA ALA A 24 -2.79 -17.43 -14.87
C ALA A 24 -1.76 -17.31 -13.75
N GLN A 25 -0.98 -16.22 -13.69
CA GLN A 25 0.10 -16.11 -12.72
C GLN A 25 -0.44 -15.95 -11.30
N THR A 26 -1.51 -15.18 -11.14
CA THR A 26 -2.18 -15.03 -9.84
C THR A 26 -2.81 -16.34 -9.38
N GLN A 27 -3.53 -17.03 -10.26
CA GLN A 27 -4.17 -18.29 -9.87
C GLN A 27 -3.12 -19.35 -9.52
N ARG A 28 -2.00 -19.42 -10.24
CA ARG A 28 -0.89 -20.31 -9.89
C ARG A 28 -0.29 -19.96 -8.52
N ALA A 29 -0.21 -18.68 -8.18
CA ALA A 29 0.22 -18.25 -6.85
C ALA A 29 -0.78 -18.65 -5.75
N VAL A 30 -2.09 -18.52 -6.02
CA VAL A 30 -3.15 -18.99 -5.10
C VAL A 30 -3.01 -20.49 -4.82
N ASP A 31 -2.77 -21.28 -5.87
CA ASP A 31 -2.64 -22.74 -5.73
C ASP A 31 -1.33 -23.15 -5.03
N ASN A 32 -0.24 -22.38 -5.23
CA ASN A 32 1.09 -22.69 -4.68
C ASN A 32 1.30 -22.20 -3.24
N PHE A 33 0.59 -21.17 -2.80
CA PHE A 33 0.81 -20.53 -1.48
C PHE A 33 -0.42 -20.53 -0.54
N PRO A 34 -1.13 -21.66 -0.32
CA PRO A 34 -2.25 -21.72 0.63
C PRO A 34 -1.74 -21.89 2.09
N ILE A 35 -1.05 -20.88 2.62
CA ILE A 35 -0.30 -21.01 3.89
C ILE A 35 -1.10 -20.58 5.12
N SER A 36 -1.70 -19.39 5.10
CA SER A 36 -2.34 -18.77 6.27
C SER A 36 -3.77 -18.30 6.05
N GLY A 37 -4.14 -18.03 4.79
CA GLY A 37 -5.40 -17.37 4.43
C GLY A 37 -5.37 -15.85 4.65
N LEU A 38 -4.26 -15.27 5.10
CA LEU A 38 -4.09 -13.82 5.21
C LEU A 38 -3.72 -13.26 3.84
N THR A 39 -4.53 -12.37 3.30
CA THR A 39 -4.23 -11.66 2.04
C THR A 39 -3.43 -10.39 2.29
N MET A 40 -2.88 -9.81 1.23
CA MET A 40 -2.22 -8.51 1.32
C MET A 40 -3.15 -7.45 1.94
N PRO A 41 -2.65 -6.59 2.86
CA PRO A 41 -3.46 -5.53 3.46
C PRO A 41 -4.03 -4.58 2.41
N ARG A 42 -5.23 -4.05 2.64
CA ARG A 42 -5.88 -3.14 1.71
C ARG A 42 -5.01 -1.91 1.41
N GLU A 43 -4.31 -1.37 2.40
CA GLU A 43 -3.43 -0.21 2.25
C GLU A 43 -2.31 -0.49 1.23
N PHE A 44 -1.84 -1.73 1.19
CA PHE A 44 -0.85 -2.19 0.21
C PHE A 44 -1.45 -2.29 -1.20
N ILE A 45 -2.66 -2.86 -1.33
CA ILE A 45 -3.39 -2.92 -2.61
C ILE A 45 -3.69 -1.51 -3.13
N ARG A 46 -4.09 -0.58 -2.24
CA ARG A 46 -4.26 0.84 -2.56
C ARG A 46 -2.98 1.44 -3.12
N ALA A 47 -1.84 1.21 -2.46
CA ALA A 47 -0.55 1.71 -2.93
C ALA A 47 -0.18 1.15 -4.31
N LEU A 48 -0.40 -0.16 -4.56
CA LEU A 48 -0.19 -0.76 -5.88
C LEU A 48 -1.05 -0.09 -6.96
N GLY A 49 -2.36 0.12 -6.71
CA GLY A 49 -3.23 0.83 -7.64
C GLY A 49 -2.74 2.24 -7.98
N LEU A 50 -2.29 3.00 -6.97
CA LEU A 50 -1.73 4.34 -7.17
C LEU A 50 -0.42 4.30 -7.99
N ILE A 51 0.47 3.35 -7.70
CA ILE A 51 1.73 3.17 -8.45
C ILE A 51 1.44 2.86 -9.91
N LYS A 52 0.51 1.94 -10.20
CA LYS A 52 0.14 1.59 -11.58
C LYS A 52 -0.51 2.77 -12.32
N SER A 53 -1.31 3.59 -11.65
CA SER A 53 -1.84 4.83 -12.24
C SER A 53 -0.72 5.83 -12.57
N ALA A 54 0.18 6.09 -11.62
CA ALA A 54 1.28 7.02 -11.80
C ALA A 54 2.25 6.56 -12.92
N ALA A 55 2.61 5.28 -12.94
CA ALA A 55 3.49 4.72 -13.97
C ALA A 55 2.86 4.78 -15.37
N ALA A 56 1.55 4.52 -15.50
CA ALA A 56 0.86 4.66 -16.77
C ALA A 56 0.83 6.12 -17.26
N GLN A 57 0.64 7.09 -16.36
CA GLN A 57 0.73 8.51 -16.71
C GLN A 57 2.14 8.88 -17.18
N ALA A 58 3.16 8.53 -16.39
CA ALA A 58 4.55 8.83 -16.71
C ALA A 58 4.97 8.23 -18.05
N ASN A 59 4.64 6.97 -18.31
CA ASN A 59 4.93 6.32 -19.59
C ASN A 59 4.22 6.97 -20.78
N ALA A 60 3.03 7.55 -20.59
CA ALA A 60 2.37 8.32 -21.65
C ALA A 60 3.05 9.67 -21.92
N ASP A 61 3.48 10.35 -20.87
CA ASP A 61 4.18 11.64 -20.97
C ASP A 61 5.57 11.47 -21.61
N LEU A 62 6.20 10.31 -21.40
CA LEU A 62 7.48 9.92 -21.98
C LEU A 62 7.37 9.30 -23.39
N GLY A 63 6.15 8.97 -23.84
CA GLY A 63 5.89 8.40 -25.16
C GLY A 63 6.03 6.88 -25.27
N HIS A 64 6.25 6.17 -24.16
CA HIS A 64 6.36 4.70 -24.10
C HIS A 64 4.99 3.99 -24.07
N LEU A 65 3.92 4.73 -23.78
CA LEU A 65 2.55 4.21 -23.75
C LEU A 65 1.59 5.16 -24.47
N SER A 66 0.70 4.62 -25.30
CA SER A 66 -0.31 5.45 -25.95
C SER A 66 -1.22 6.14 -24.92
N LYS A 67 -1.61 7.40 -25.19
CA LYS A 67 -2.51 8.17 -24.31
C LYS A 67 -3.84 7.44 -24.02
N ALA A 68 -4.36 6.68 -25.00
CA ALA A 68 -5.58 5.90 -24.84
C ALA A 68 -5.41 4.76 -23.83
N LYS A 69 -4.34 3.96 -23.96
CA LYS A 69 -4.04 2.89 -23.00
C LYS A 69 -3.74 3.45 -21.61
N ALA A 70 -2.94 4.51 -21.53
CA ALA A 70 -2.61 5.14 -20.25
C ALA A 70 -3.87 5.65 -19.52
N LYS A 71 -4.76 6.36 -20.22
CA LYS A 71 -6.04 6.81 -19.65
C LYS A 71 -6.89 5.64 -19.14
N ALA A 72 -6.94 4.53 -19.88
CA ALA A 72 -7.67 3.34 -19.47
C ALA A 72 -7.05 2.70 -18.21
N ILE A 73 -5.74 2.48 -18.20
CA ILE A 73 -5.01 1.90 -17.07
C ILE A 73 -5.16 2.76 -15.82
N ARG A 74 -4.93 4.07 -15.94
CA ARG A 74 -5.10 5.02 -14.83
C ARG A 74 -6.48 4.92 -14.20
N LYS A 75 -7.53 4.98 -15.02
CA LYS A 75 -8.91 4.89 -14.53
C LYS A 75 -9.15 3.60 -13.75
N GLN A 76 -8.72 2.44 -14.26
CA GLN A 76 -8.97 1.17 -13.57
C GLN A 76 -8.07 0.98 -12.35
N ALA A 77 -6.82 1.44 -12.42
CA ALA A 77 -5.88 1.41 -11.30
C ALA A 77 -6.32 2.32 -10.14
N GLU A 78 -6.93 3.48 -10.43
CA GLU A 78 -7.53 4.38 -9.43
C GLU A 78 -8.76 3.74 -8.76
N ARG A 79 -9.55 2.92 -9.47
CA ARG A 79 -10.66 2.16 -8.88
C ARG A 79 -10.18 1.00 -7.99
N VAL A 80 -9.10 0.32 -8.39
CA VAL A 80 -8.38 -0.61 -7.50
C VAL A 80 -7.90 0.13 -6.25
N ALA A 81 -7.30 1.31 -6.42
CA ALA A 81 -6.85 2.13 -5.29
C ALA A 81 -8.01 2.56 -4.37
N ALA A 82 -9.19 2.80 -4.93
CA ALA A 82 -10.42 3.14 -4.18
C ALA A 82 -10.98 1.97 -3.37
N GLY A 83 -10.53 0.73 -3.61
CA GLY A 83 -11.00 -0.47 -2.91
C GLY A 83 -12.21 -1.16 -3.55
N GLU A 84 -12.56 -0.81 -4.80
CA GLU A 84 -13.70 -1.44 -5.50
C GLU A 84 -13.51 -2.93 -5.79
N PHE A 85 -12.27 -3.41 -5.75
CA PHE A 85 -11.87 -4.75 -6.21
C PHE A 85 -10.99 -5.50 -5.22
N ASP A 86 -11.04 -5.19 -3.93
CA ASP A 86 -10.15 -5.80 -2.92
C ASP A 86 -10.28 -7.33 -2.88
N THR A 87 -11.47 -7.89 -3.15
CA THR A 87 -11.68 -9.34 -3.23
C THR A 87 -10.99 -10.02 -4.42
N GLN A 88 -10.40 -9.25 -5.34
CA GLN A 88 -9.69 -9.73 -6.53
C GLN A 88 -8.17 -9.87 -6.28
N PHE A 89 -7.75 -9.77 -5.02
CA PHE A 89 -6.37 -9.94 -4.56
C PHE A 89 -6.27 -11.09 -3.55
N PRO A 90 -6.49 -12.35 -3.98
CA PRO A 90 -6.63 -13.49 -3.08
C PRO A 90 -5.30 -14.08 -2.59
N ILE A 91 -4.15 -13.58 -3.07
CA ILE A 91 -2.84 -14.18 -2.79
C ILE A 91 -2.49 -13.98 -1.31
N ASP A 92 -2.01 -15.06 -0.69
CA ASP A 92 -1.52 -15.07 0.68
C ASP A 92 -0.29 -14.13 0.85
N VAL A 93 -0.17 -13.48 2.01
CA VAL A 93 1.01 -12.68 2.35
C VAL A 93 2.29 -13.52 2.29
N PHE A 94 2.22 -14.81 2.65
CA PHE A 94 3.34 -15.76 2.59
C PHE A 94 3.57 -16.31 1.17
N GLN A 95 3.77 -15.41 0.21
CA GLN A 95 4.13 -15.71 -1.18
C GLN A 95 5.65 -15.60 -1.41
N THR A 96 6.08 -15.52 -2.68
CA THR A 96 7.48 -15.17 -3.02
C THR A 96 7.94 -13.91 -2.29
N GLY A 97 9.16 -13.92 -1.74
CA GLY A 97 9.70 -12.84 -0.91
C GLY A 97 9.88 -11.50 -1.64
N SER A 98 9.92 -11.50 -2.96
CA SER A 98 9.92 -10.28 -3.79
C SER A 98 8.53 -9.66 -3.99
N GLY A 99 7.45 -10.35 -3.60
CA GLY A 99 6.06 -9.94 -3.84
C GLY A 99 5.65 -9.96 -5.32
N THR A 100 6.39 -10.67 -6.19
CA THR A 100 6.13 -10.72 -7.63
C THR A 100 4.70 -11.16 -7.96
N SER A 101 4.15 -12.12 -7.21
CA SER A 101 2.78 -12.60 -7.45
C SER A 101 1.75 -11.48 -7.20
N SER A 102 1.90 -10.68 -6.15
CA SER A 102 1.04 -9.51 -5.90
C SER A 102 1.18 -8.42 -6.95
N ASN A 103 2.41 -8.15 -7.44
CA ASN A 103 2.62 -7.22 -8.55
C ASN A 103 1.87 -7.68 -9.81
N MET A 104 2.02 -8.96 -10.16
CA MET A 104 1.35 -9.53 -11.32
C MET A 104 -0.17 -9.61 -11.15
N ASN A 105 -0.67 -9.84 -9.95
CA ASN A 105 -2.09 -9.77 -9.65
C ASN A 105 -2.68 -8.40 -9.93
N ALA A 106 -2.01 -7.32 -9.53
CA ALA A 106 -2.44 -5.97 -9.88
C ALA A 106 -2.43 -5.76 -11.40
N ASN A 107 -1.37 -6.20 -12.08
CA ASN A 107 -1.25 -6.08 -13.54
C ASN A 107 -2.38 -6.80 -14.28
N GLU A 108 -2.68 -8.05 -13.90
CA GLU A 108 -3.70 -8.88 -14.51
C GLU A 108 -5.12 -8.32 -14.26
N VAL A 109 -5.43 -7.95 -13.02
CA VAL A 109 -6.74 -7.36 -12.67
C VAL A 109 -6.98 -6.05 -13.42
N ILE A 110 -6.00 -5.16 -13.46
CA ILE A 110 -6.11 -3.87 -14.17
C ILE A 110 -6.26 -4.12 -15.68
N ALA A 111 -5.51 -5.06 -16.25
CA ALA A 111 -5.62 -5.39 -17.67
C ALA A 111 -7.00 -5.96 -18.03
N HIS A 112 -7.53 -6.86 -17.20
CA HIS A 112 -8.88 -7.41 -17.37
C HIS A 112 -9.95 -6.31 -17.32
N LEU A 113 -9.86 -5.40 -16.33
CA LEU A 113 -10.77 -4.27 -16.21
C LEU A 113 -10.71 -3.32 -17.40
N CYS A 114 -9.52 -3.09 -17.96
CA CYS A 114 -9.37 -2.28 -19.19
C CYS A 114 -10.03 -2.98 -20.38
N ALA A 115 -9.81 -4.28 -20.54
CA ALA A 115 -10.40 -5.06 -21.63
C ALA A 115 -11.94 -5.07 -21.55
N ALA A 116 -12.50 -5.28 -20.36
CA ALA A 116 -13.94 -5.20 -20.10
C ALA A 116 -14.53 -3.80 -20.41
N ALA A 117 -13.71 -2.75 -20.31
CA ALA A 117 -14.08 -1.38 -20.68
C ALA A 117 -13.78 -1.02 -22.15
N GLY A 118 -13.36 -1.99 -22.97
CA GLY A 118 -13.13 -1.81 -24.41
C GLY A 118 -11.70 -1.47 -24.82
N THR A 119 -10.74 -1.41 -23.89
CA THR A 119 -9.32 -1.12 -24.19
C THR A 119 -8.45 -2.31 -23.87
N LYS A 120 -7.96 -3.00 -24.90
CA LYS A 120 -7.02 -4.12 -24.72
C LYS A 120 -5.65 -3.62 -24.30
N VAL A 121 -5.18 -4.07 -23.15
CA VAL A 121 -3.83 -3.82 -22.62
C VAL A 121 -3.20 -5.13 -22.16
N HIS A 122 -1.89 -5.24 -22.28
CA HIS A 122 -1.13 -6.41 -21.81
C HIS A 122 -0.66 -6.19 -20.35
N PRO A 123 -0.83 -7.17 -19.45
CA PRO A 123 -0.42 -7.03 -18.05
C PRO A 123 1.06 -6.64 -17.89
N ASN A 124 1.95 -7.26 -18.67
CA ASN A 124 3.38 -6.97 -18.59
C ASN A 124 3.77 -5.72 -19.41
N ASP A 125 3.59 -5.81 -20.72
CA ASP A 125 4.06 -4.80 -21.69
C ASP A 125 3.40 -3.42 -21.58
N ASP A 126 2.16 -3.33 -21.06
CA ASP A 126 1.47 -2.05 -20.89
C ASP A 126 1.35 -1.65 -19.41
N VAL A 127 0.80 -2.51 -18.53
CA VAL A 127 0.56 -2.14 -17.12
C VAL A 127 1.85 -2.14 -16.29
N ASN A 128 2.77 -3.05 -16.59
CA ASN A 128 4.08 -3.18 -15.94
C ASN A 128 5.23 -2.56 -16.77
N ASN A 129 4.92 -1.71 -17.75
CA ASN A 129 5.91 -1.09 -18.61
C ASN A 129 6.92 -0.27 -17.78
N GLY A 130 8.22 -0.54 -17.99
CA GLY A 130 9.31 0.12 -17.28
C GLY A 130 9.45 -0.26 -15.80
N GLN A 131 8.76 -1.31 -15.33
CA GLN A 131 8.70 -1.68 -13.91
C GLN A 131 9.21 -3.10 -13.66
N SER A 132 9.66 -3.36 -12.43
CA SER A 132 9.96 -4.69 -11.91
C SER A 132 9.15 -4.93 -10.64
N SER A 133 8.88 -6.18 -10.25
CA SER A 133 8.38 -6.42 -8.89
C SER A 133 9.37 -5.90 -7.83
N ASN A 134 10.67 -5.92 -8.15
CA ASN A 134 11.75 -5.63 -7.20
C ASN A 134 11.86 -4.14 -6.88
N ASP A 135 11.30 -3.24 -7.70
CA ASP A 135 11.17 -1.82 -7.37
C ASP A 135 9.73 -1.44 -7.01
N VAL A 136 8.71 -2.04 -7.63
CA VAL A 136 7.30 -1.77 -7.32
C VAL A 136 6.90 -2.21 -5.92
N ILE A 137 7.29 -3.40 -5.47
CA ILE A 137 6.84 -3.94 -4.17
C ILE A 137 7.43 -3.14 -3.00
N PRO A 138 8.74 -2.85 -2.95
CA PRO A 138 9.28 -1.94 -1.94
C PRO A 138 8.67 -0.52 -2.01
N THR A 139 8.38 -0.03 -3.23
CA THR A 139 7.64 1.24 -3.40
C THR A 139 6.25 1.17 -2.78
N ALA A 140 5.51 0.07 -2.98
CA ALA A 140 4.19 -0.14 -2.38
C ALA A 140 4.24 -0.22 -0.86
N VAL A 141 5.27 -0.85 -0.27
CA VAL A 141 5.50 -0.84 1.18
C VAL A 141 5.69 0.60 1.69
N HIS A 142 6.55 1.38 1.04
CA HIS A 142 6.82 2.77 1.44
C HIS A 142 5.58 3.66 1.29
N VAL A 143 4.89 3.58 0.14
CA VAL A 143 3.68 4.37 -0.12
C VAL A 143 2.55 4.01 0.83
N SER A 144 2.28 2.72 1.05
CA SER A 144 1.23 2.29 1.99
C SER A 144 1.51 2.74 3.42
N ALA A 145 2.76 2.62 3.89
CA ALA A 145 3.17 3.11 5.21
C ALA A 145 3.04 4.64 5.30
N ALA A 146 3.54 5.38 4.30
CA ALA A 146 3.48 6.84 4.28
C ALA A 146 2.05 7.37 4.30
N LEU A 147 1.15 6.79 3.49
CA LEU A 147 -0.26 7.17 3.45
C LEU A 147 -0.95 6.83 4.77
N THR A 148 -0.79 5.61 5.29
CA THR A 148 -1.45 5.18 6.54
C THR A 148 -1.00 6.04 7.73
N VAL A 149 0.30 6.32 7.85
CA VAL A 149 0.80 7.18 8.92
C VAL A 149 0.29 8.61 8.78
N SER A 150 0.33 9.18 7.57
CA SER A 150 -0.06 10.58 7.35
C SER A 150 -1.58 10.81 7.46
N GLU A 151 -2.39 9.89 6.94
CA GLU A 151 -3.84 10.05 6.83
C GLU A 151 -4.60 9.50 8.05
N GLN A 152 -4.04 8.54 8.78
CA GLN A 152 -4.75 7.88 9.89
C GLN A 152 -4.03 8.08 11.23
N LEU A 153 -2.77 7.66 11.33
CA LEU A 153 -2.07 7.60 12.62
C LEU A 153 -1.75 8.99 13.20
N LEU A 154 -1.14 9.88 12.41
CA LEU A 154 -0.79 11.22 12.86
C LEU A 154 -2.04 12.04 13.26
N PRO A 155 -3.14 12.06 12.48
CA PRO A 155 -4.38 12.69 12.92
C PRO A 155 -4.96 12.10 14.21
N ALA A 156 -4.92 10.77 14.39
CA ALA A 156 -5.41 10.11 15.59
C ALA A 156 -4.57 10.50 16.83
N LEU A 157 -3.24 10.52 16.70
CA LEU A 157 -2.34 10.95 17.77
C LEU A 157 -2.52 12.43 18.11
N ALA A 158 -2.68 13.30 17.10
CA ALA A 158 -2.95 14.72 17.30
C ALA A 158 -4.28 14.94 18.04
N HIS A 159 -5.32 14.17 17.68
CA HIS A 159 -6.60 14.20 18.37
C HIS A 159 -6.48 13.74 19.84
N LEU A 160 -5.79 12.62 20.08
CA LEU A 160 -5.53 12.11 21.42
C LEU A 160 -4.77 13.14 22.27
N LYS A 161 -3.69 13.72 21.73
CA LYS A 161 -2.91 14.75 22.40
C LYS A 161 -3.78 15.95 22.79
N LYS A 162 -4.57 16.48 21.86
CA LYS A 162 -5.48 17.61 22.10
C LYS A 162 -6.50 17.29 23.20
N THR A 163 -7.01 16.07 23.22
CA THR A 163 -7.98 15.61 24.23
C THR A 163 -7.34 15.54 25.62
N ILE A 164 -6.13 14.99 25.72
CA ILE A 164 -5.34 14.96 26.97
C ILE A 164 -5.02 16.39 27.42
N ASP A 165 -4.58 17.27 26.51
CA ASP A 165 -4.28 18.68 26.82
C ASP A 165 -5.50 19.42 27.38
N LYS A 166 -6.69 19.19 26.81
CA LYS A 166 -7.93 19.75 27.33
C LYS A 166 -8.20 19.24 28.75
N ARG A 167 -8.10 17.93 28.97
CA ARG A 167 -8.35 17.34 30.28
C ARG A 167 -7.33 17.77 31.33
N ALA A 168 -6.08 17.95 30.94
CA ALA A 168 -5.02 18.47 31.81
C ALA A 168 -5.34 19.89 32.29
N LYS A 169 -5.89 20.76 31.42
CA LYS A 169 -6.33 22.11 31.79
C LYS A 169 -7.51 22.10 32.76
N GLU A 170 -8.51 21.25 32.53
CA GLU A 170 -9.67 21.09 33.41
C GLU A 170 -9.26 20.66 34.83
N LEU A 171 -8.22 19.83 34.93
CA LEU A 171 -7.73 19.26 36.19
C LEU A 171 -6.47 19.94 36.74
N ALA A 172 -6.12 21.12 36.23
CA ALA A 172 -4.86 21.80 36.56
C ALA A 172 -4.69 22.10 38.07
N ARG A 173 -5.80 22.27 38.79
CA ARG A 173 -5.82 22.60 40.23
C ARG A 173 -6.19 21.41 41.13
N VAL A 174 -6.42 20.22 40.58
CA VAL A 174 -6.80 19.04 41.36
C VAL A 174 -5.54 18.30 41.79
N ALA A 175 -5.18 18.42 43.07
CA ALA A 175 -4.04 17.71 43.66
C ALA A 175 -4.34 16.21 43.84
N LYS A 176 -3.31 15.39 43.72
CA LYS A 176 -3.31 13.95 43.99
C LYS A 176 -1.97 13.54 44.62
N THR A 177 -1.97 12.40 45.31
CA THR A 177 -0.74 11.76 45.78
C THR A 177 0.08 11.26 44.59
N GLY A 178 1.34 11.68 44.48
CA GLY A 178 2.29 11.11 43.52
C GLY A 178 2.65 9.68 43.93
N ARG A 179 3.08 8.85 42.99
CA ARG A 179 3.59 7.50 43.29
C ARG A 179 4.91 7.21 42.61
N THR A 180 5.89 6.77 43.38
CA THR A 180 7.20 6.28 42.90
C THR A 180 7.40 4.88 43.47
N HIS A 181 7.83 3.92 42.65
CA HIS A 181 7.86 2.50 43.04
C HIS A 181 6.50 1.98 43.56
N LEU A 182 5.40 2.54 43.04
CA LEU A 182 4.01 2.30 43.49
C LEU A 182 3.71 2.70 44.95
N MET A 183 4.66 3.33 45.65
CA MET A 183 4.49 3.86 47.00
C MET A 183 4.12 5.34 46.97
N ASP A 184 3.43 5.81 48.00
CA ASP A 184 3.00 7.20 48.14
C ASP A 184 4.21 8.16 48.20
N ALA A 185 4.09 9.28 47.50
CA ALA A 185 5.13 10.30 47.36
C ALA A 185 4.53 11.71 47.50
N MET A 186 5.38 12.73 47.27
CA MET A 186 4.96 14.13 47.32
C MET A 186 3.81 14.43 46.31
N PRO A 187 2.92 15.39 46.63
CA PRO A 187 1.77 15.69 45.77
C PRO A 187 2.15 16.22 44.37
N VAL A 188 1.31 15.88 43.39
CA VAL A 188 1.29 16.47 42.04
C VAL A 188 -0.15 16.80 41.67
N THR A 189 -0.39 17.63 40.67
CA THR A 189 -1.75 17.79 40.13
C THR A 189 -2.04 16.75 39.05
N PHE A 190 -3.31 16.37 38.86
CA PHE A 190 -3.72 15.56 37.72
C PHE A 190 -3.32 16.21 36.38
N GLY A 191 -3.39 17.55 36.30
CA GLY A 191 -2.91 18.29 35.14
C GLY A 191 -1.43 18.05 34.84
N GLN A 192 -0.56 18.03 35.85
CA GLN A 192 0.88 17.73 35.67
C GLN A 192 1.11 16.30 35.16
N GLU A 193 0.42 15.30 35.71
CA GLU A 193 0.53 13.91 35.25
C GLU A 193 0.10 13.76 33.78
N LEU A 194 -1.06 14.31 33.43
CA LEU A 194 -1.58 14.28 32.06
C LEU A 194 -0.68 15.07 31.08
N SER A 195 -0.04 16.15 31.54
CA SER A 195 0.91 16.90 30.71
C SER A 195 2.13 16.05 30.33
N GLY A 196 2.56 15.13 31.20
CA GLY A 196 3.59 14.15 30.90
C GLY A 196 3.17 13.21 29.76
N TRP A 197 1.93 12.69 29.81
CA TRP A 197 1.41 11.83 28.74
C TRP A 197 1.28 12.58 27.42
N SER A 198 0.78 13.82 27.44
CA SER A 198 0.69 14.67 26.24
C SER A 198 2.05 14.93 25.62
N ALA A 199 3.08 15.19 26.44
CA ALA A 199 4.45 15.36 25.98
C ALA A 199 4.99 14.09 25.31
N GLN A 200 4.73 12.91 25.87
CA GLN A 200 5.13 11.62 25.25
C GLN A 200 4.48 11.42 23.88
N ILE A 201 3.19 11.75 23.73
CA ILE A 201 2.50 11.68 22.43
C ILE A 201 3.10 12.70 21.45
N GLY A 202 3.37 13.94 21.90
CA GLY A 202 4.02 14.96 21.09
C GLY A 202 5.36 14.51 20.52
N SER A 203 6.25 13.98 21.36
CA SER A 203 7.53 13.42 20.90
C SER A 203 7.34 12.19 20.00
N GLY A 204 6.27 11.41 20.19
CA GLY A 204 5.91 10.30 19.30
C GLY A 204 5.56 10.78 17.88
N ILE A 205 4.78 11.86 17.78
CA ILE A 205 4.44 12.52 16.51
C ILE A 205 5.72 13.00 15.79
N GLU A 206 6.61 13.71 16.49
CA GLU A 206 7.87 14.21 15.92
C GLU A 206 8.74 13.07 15.35
N ARG A 207 8.84 11.94 16.07
CA ARG A 207 9.58 10.75 15.60
C ARG A 207 8.99 10.17 14.32
N LEU A 208 7.66 10.13 14.20
CA LEU A 208 6.98 9.65 13.00
C LEU A 208 7.24 10.57 11.81
N ASP A 209 7.13 11.89 12.01
CA ASP A 209 7.42 12.88 10.96
C ASP A 209 8.87 12.79 10.46
N ASP A 210 9.83 12.58 11.37
CA ASP A 210 11.23 12.37 11.00
C ASP A 210 11.47 11.06 10.24
N ALA A 211 10.80 9.97 10.64
CA ALA A 211 10.88 8.70 9.92
C ALA A 211 10.31 8.83 8.49
N LEU A 212 9.19 9.54 8.32
CA LEU A 212 8.53 9.74 7.04
C LEU A 212 9.43 10.42 5.99
N LYS A 213 10.38 11.27 6.40
CA LYS A 213 11.35 11.89 5.48
C LYS A 213 12.12 10.85 4.65
N ARG A 214 12.43 9.69 5.24
CA ARG A 214 13.15 8.60 4.56
C ARG A 214 12.19 7.65 3.84
N VAL A 215 11.02 7.37 4.43
CA VAL A 215 10.00 6.49 3.82
C VAL A 215 9.49 7.07 2.49
N ARG A 216 9.43 8.41 2.34
CA ARG A 216 9.04 9.07 1.09
C ARG A 216 10.05 8.93 -0.06
N LYS A 217 11.23 8.37 0.17
CA LYS A 217 12.17 8.01 -0.90
C LYS A 217 11.74 6.68 -1.49
N LEU A 218 11.35 6.69 -2.76
CA LEU A 218 10.79 5.53 -3.43
C LEU A 218 11.86 4.86 -4.33
N PRO A 219 11.96 3.53 -4.34
CA PRO A 219 12.90 2.80 -5.19
C PRO A 219 12.44 2.62 -6.65
N GLN A 220 11.23 3.07 -6.99
CA GLN A 220 10.67 3.00 -8.35
C GLN A 220 11.67 3.52 -9.39
N GLY A 221 11.82 2.80 -10.50
CA GLY A 221 12.81 3.13 -11.53
C GLY A 221 14.15 2.42 -11.31
N GLY A 222 14.37 1.78 -10.14
CA GLY A 222 15.52 0.91 -9.90
C GLY A 222 15.47 -0.41 -10.68
N THR A 223 14.28 -0.86 -11.10
CA THR A 223 14.03 -2.08 -11.88
C THR A 223 14.54 -3.37 -11.20
N ALA A 224 15.09 -4.33 -11.94
CA ALA A 224 15.38 -5.68 -11.44
C ALA A 224 16.45 -5.73 -10.34
N VAL A 225 17.53 -4.94 -10.49
CA VAL A 225 18.73 -5.00 -9.63
C VAL A 225 19.27 -3.63 -9.21
N GLY A 226 18.51 -2.55 -9.45
CA GLY A 226 18.88 -1.18 -9.04
C GLY A 226 19.58 -0.33 -10.11
N THR A 227 19.84 -0.87 -11.30
CA THR A 227 20.53 -0.15 -12.40
C THR A 227 19.60 0.72 -13.24
N GLY A 228 18.29 0.53 -13.14
CA GLY A 228 17.30 1.18 -14.01
C GLY A 228 17.21 0.64 -15.43
N ILE A 229 17.79 -0.54 -15.70
CA ILE A 229 17.70 -1.16 -17.03
C ILE A 229 16.25 -1.44 -17.42
N ASN A 230 15.88 -1.13 -18.67
CA ASN A 230 14.52 -1.21 -19.21
C ASN A 230 13.52 -0.19 -18.63
N ALA A 231 13.96 0.80 -17.85
CA ALA A 231 13.18 1.99 -17.52
C ALA A 231 13.73 3.22 -18.26
N ASP A 232 12.85 4.18 -18.58
CA ASP A 232 13.31 5.52 -18.98
C ASP A 232 14.01 6.18 -17.80
N ALA A 233 15.12 6.88 -18.04
CA ALA A 233 15.90 7.55 -17.00
C ALA A 233 15.12 8.62 -16.21
N ARG A 234 13.95 9.06 -16.72
CA ARG A 234 13.07 10.04 -16.09
C ARG A 234 11.84 9.40 -15.42
N LEU A 235 11.74 8.06 -15.38
CA LEU A 235 10.58 7.36 -14.82
C LEU A 235 10.55 7.33 -13.28
N GLY A 236 11.73 7.24 -12.64
CA GLY A 236 11.90 7.14 -11.19
C GLY A 236 12.06 8.48 -10.47
#